data_AF-A0A2T1LZB7-F1
#
_entry.id   AF-A0A2T1LZB7-F1
#
_cell.length_a   1.000
_cell.length_b   1.000
_cell.length_c   1.000
_cell.angle_alpha   90.00
_cell.angle_beta   90.00
_cell.angle_gamma   90.00
#
_symmetry.space_group_name_H-M   'P 1'
#
loop_
_entity.id
_entity.type
_entity.pdbx_description
1 polymer ?
#
loop_
_entity_poly.entity_id
_entity_poly.type
_entity_poly.pdbx_seq_one_letter_code
_entity_poly.pdbx_strand_id
1 'polypeptide(L)' 'MKKSLEKFPDLHFKLLDCLVSINSIILYYTSVQGIKAAEFLVFGENGKVIKAIAHYEQIS' A
#
# COMPACT_ATOMS: atom_id res chain seq x y z
N MET A 1 1.47 7.22 -13.10
CA MET A 1 0.29 7.18 -12.20
C MET A 1 -1.05 7.05 -12.93
N LYS A 2 -1.38 7.85 -13.96
CA LYS A 2 -2.71 7.82 -14.64
C LYS A 2 -3.19 6.45 -15.16
N LYS A 3 -2.31 5.63 -15.74
CA LYS A 3 -2.68 4.34 -16.37
C LYS A 3 -3.14 3.21 -15.42
N SER A 4 -2.93 3.34 -14.11
CA SER A 4 -3.31 2.31 -13.14
C SER A 4 -4.73 2.51 -12.58
N LEU A 5 -5.18 3.75 -12.45
CA LEU A 5 -6.52 4.07 -11.94
C LEU A 5 -7.63 3.81 -12.98
N GLU A 6 -7.33 4.04 -14.27
CA GLU A 6 -8.30 3.82 -15.36
C GLU A 6 -8.68 2.34 -15.56
N LYS A 7 -7.85 1.40 -15.10
CA LYS A 7 -8.10 -0.04 -15.23
C LYS A 7 -8.98 -0.62 -14.12
N PHE A 8 -9.14 0.10 -13.01
CA PHE A 8 -9.88 -0.36 -11.84
C PHE A 8 -10.73 0.80 -11.31
N PRO A 9 -11.86 1.11 -11.95
CA PRO A 9 -12.74 2.19 -11.50
C PRO A 9 -13.26 1.96 -10.06
N ASP A 10 -13.39 0.71 -9.66
CA ASP A 10 -13.76 0.29 -8.30
C ASP A 10 -12.52 -0.15 -7.49
N LEU A 11 -11.42 0.60 -7.57
CA LEU A 11 -10.21 0.34 -6.79
C LEU A 11 -10.46 0.56 -5.30
N HIS A 12 -11.03 -0.43 -4.62
CA HIS A 12 -11.27 -0.43 -3.20
C HIS A 12 -10.23 -1.28 -2.47
N PHE A 13 -9.35 -0.61 -1.73
CA PHE A 13 -8.50 -1.26 -0.75
C PHE A 13 -9.26 -1.36 0.57
N LYS A 14 -9.39 -2.57 1.10
CA LYS A 14 -9.90 -2.76 2.47
C LYS A 14 -8.72 -2.73 3.43
N LEU A 15 -8.53 -1.61 4.12
CA LEU A 15 -7.52 -1.51 5.17
C LEU A 15 -7.85 -2.52 6.29
N LEU A 16 -6.87 -3.36 6.63
CA LEU A 16 -6.96 -4.35 7.70
C LEU A 16 -6.27 -3.83 8.96
N ASP A 17 -5.05 -3.31 8.81
CA ASP A 17 -4.27 -2.76 9.91
C ASP A 17 -3.28 -1.69 9.42
N CYS A 18 -2.81 -0.87 10.34
CA CYS A 18 -1.84 0.18 10.09
C CYS A 18 -0.83 0.28 11.25
N LEU A 19 0.44 0.09 10.94
CA LEU A 19 1.53 0.25 11.89
C LEU A 19 2.31 1.50 11.54
N VAL A 20 2.56 2.34 12.54
CA VAL A 20 3.25 3.61 12.38
C VAL A 20 4.58 3.61 13.14
N SER A 21 5.56 4.31 12.57
CA SER A 21 6.83 4.65 13.22
C SER A 21 7.10 6.14 13.04
N ILE A 22 8.27 6.61 13.49
CA ILE A 22 8.66 8.02 13.39
C ILE A 22 8.71 8.52 11.93
N ASN A 23 9.17 7.69 10.99
CA ASN A 23 9.39 8.10 9.59
C ASN A 23 8.85 7.11 8.56
N SER A 24 8.03 6.14 8.98
CA SER A 24 7.47 5.16 8.06
C SER A 24 6.15 4.60 8.55
N ILE A 25 5.37 4.07 7.62
CA ILE A 25 4.08 3.42 7.85
C ILE A 25 4.06 2.08 7.12
N ILE A 26 3.41 1.10 7.72
CA ILE A 26 3.00 -0.13 7.05
C ILE A 26 1.48 -0.10 6.94
N LEU A 27 0.98 -0.22 5.71
CA LEU A 27 -0.44 -0.42 5.42
C LEU A 27 -0.65 -1.90 5.12
N TYR A 28 -1.42 -2.59 5.95
CA TYR A 28 -1.86 -3.96 5.68
C TYR A 28 -3.30 -3.93 5.18
N TYR A 29 -3.54 -4.42 3.96
CA TYR A 29 -4.84 -4.30 3.31
C TYR A 29 -5.17 -5.51 2.43
N THR A 30 -6.45 -5.68 2.10
CA THR A 30 -6.91 -6.55 1.03
C THR A 30 -6.99 -5.75 -0.27
N SER A 31 -6.25 -6.17 -1.28
CA SER A 31 -6.25 -5.58 -2.62
C SER A 31 -7.58 -5.85 -3.36
N VAL A 32 -7.77 -5.17 -4.51
CA VAL A 32 -8.95 -5.39 -5.37
C VAL A 32 -9.15 -6.83 -5.85
N GLN A 33 -8.09 -7.64 -5.86
CA GLN A 33 -8.16 -9.04 -6.28
C GLN A 33 -8.40 -9.99 -5.09
N GLY A 34 -8.70 -9.46 -3.90
CA GLY A 34 -8.86 -10.26 -2.68
C GLY A 34 -7.53 -10.72 -2.06
N ILE A 35 -6.40 -10.36 -2.66
CA ILE A 35 -5.05 -10.74 -2.21
C ILE A 35 -4.65 -9.81 -1.06
N LYS A 36 -4.16 -10.36 0.05
CA LYS A 36 -3.62 -9.53 1.13
C LYS A 36 -2.27 -8.94 0.73
N ALA A 37 -2.03 -7.70 1.11
CA ALA A 37 -0.82 -6.99 0.80
C ALA A 37 -0.37 -6.13 1.99
N ALA A 38 0.95 -5.95 2.10
CA ALA A 38 1.58 -5.04 3.06
C ALA A 38 2.45 -4.03 2.30
N GLU A 39 2.14 -2.75 2.43
CA GLU A 39 2.90 -1.67 1.80
C GLU A 39 3.67 -0.87 2.84
N PHE A 40 4.98 -0.84 2.71
CA PHE A 40 5.90 -0.10 3.57
C PHE A 40 6.30 1.21 2.88
N LEU A 41 5.89 2.34 3.44
CA LEU A 41 6.23 3.67 2.94
C LEU A 41 7.16 4.36 3.92
N VAL A 42 8.30 4.85 3.42
CA VAL A 42 9.26 5.66 4.18
C VAL A 42 9.13 7.11 3.73
N PHE A 43 9.06 8.02 4.69
CA PHE A 43 8.94 9.45 4.49
C PHE A 43 10.29 10.15 4.71
N GLY A 44 10.60 11.13 3.88
CA GLY A 44 11.72 12.05 4.08
C GLY A 44 11.36 13.19 5.02
N GLU A 45 12.33 14.08 5.27
CA GLU A 45 12.18 15.22 6.20
C GLU A 45 11.06 16.20 5.82
N ASN A 46 10.71 16.26 4.54
CA ASN A 46 9.59 17.09 4.05
C ASN A 46 8.22 16.40 4.14
N GLY A 47 8.14 15.24 4.80
CA GLY A 47 6.91 14.45 4.93
C GLY A 47 6.45 13.76 3.65
N LYS A 48 7.26 13.77 2.58
CA LYS A 48 6.94 13.07 1.32
C LYS A 48 7.52 11.67 1.32
N VAL A 49 6.83 10.74 0.66
CA VAL A 49 7.32 9.36 0.47
C VAL A 49 8.59 9.39 -0.37
N ILE A 50 9.68 8.82 0.15
CA ILE A 50 10.97 8.65 -0.52
C ILE A 50 11.26 7.20 -0.90
N LYS A 51 10.53 6.24 -0.32
CA LYS A 51 10.61 4.81 -0.65
C LYS A 51 9.26 4.15 -0.43
N ALA A 52 8.86 3.29 -1.37
CA ALA A 52 7.68 2.44 -1.25
C ALA A 52 8.07 0.99 -1.58
N ILE A 53 7.64 0.04 -0.75
CA ILE A 53 7.84 -1.40 -0.96
C ILE A 53 6.50 -2.09 -0.76
N ALA A 54 5.98 -2.75 -1.79
CA ALA A 54 4.78 -3.55 -1.71
C ALA A 54 5.12 -5.04 -1.60
N HIS A 55 4.50 -5.71 -0.64
CA HIS A 55 4.56 -7.16 -0.46
C HIS A 55 3.16 -7.71 -0.69
N TYR A 56 3.06 -8.78 -1.47
CA TYR A 56 1.79 -9.45 -1.75
C TYR A 56 1.86 -10.85 -1.14
N GLU A 57 0.76 -11.29 -0.55
CA GLU A 57 0.59 -12.67 -0.10
C GLU A 57 0.86 -13.61 -1.29
N GLN A 58 1.77 -14.56 -1.09
CA GLN A 58 2.07 -15.55 -2.10
C GLN A 58 0.89 -16.52 -2.18
N ILE A 59 0.21 -16.55 -3.32
CA ILE A 59 -0.86 -17.52 -3.59
C ILE A 59 -0.17 -18.77 -4.12
N SER A 60 -0.20 -19.84 -3.33
CA SER A 60 0.25 -21.19 -3.72
C SER A 60 -0.85 -21.96 -4.43
#